data_AF-A0A5N6QTS0-F1
#
_entry.id   AF-A0A5N6QTS0-F1
#
_cell.length_a   1.000
_cell.length_b   1.000
_cell.length_c   1.000
_cell.angle_alpha   90.00
_cell.angle_beta   90.00
_cell.angle_gamma   90.00
#
_symmetry.space_group_name_H-M   'P 1'
#
loop_
_entity.id
_entity.type
_entity.pdbx_description
1 polymer ?
#
loop_
_entity_poly.entity_id
_entity_poly.type
_entity_poly.pdbx_seq_one_letter_code
_entity_poly.pdbx_strand_id
1 'polypeptide(L)'
;MRGLRCMWSSPAEHPKFTLNSLVASLLGVESGQDAVIRTLLYEKGNQKVLPYDITVAEFTNRISGLRNKLAMCGIKDEGIEVPLSLGAENRTNSNILSADPNSLSYARTPPEILRIIYGSGSEYKPGGFYPNGGGGNIAKSFLHKA
;
A
#
# COMPACT_ATOMS: atom_id res chain seq x y z
N MET A 1 -35.82 2.14 -12.46
CA MET A 1 -35.25 1.90 -11.12
C MET A 1 -35.20 0.39 -10.87
N ARG A 2 -34.03 -0.26 -11.07
CA ARG A 2 -33.87 -1.67 -10.71
C ARG A 2 -33.42 -1.70 -9.25
N GLY A 3 -34.32 -2.11 -8.36
CA GLY A 3 -34.03 -2.28 -6.95
C GLY A 3 -33.02 -3.41 -6.73
N LEU A 4 -31.89 -3.09 -6.12
CA LEU A 4 -31.00 -4.09 -5.53
C LEU A 4 -31.73 -4.72 -4.34
N ARG A 5 -32.34 -5.88 -4.59
CA ARG A 5 -32.85 -6.75 -3.53
C ARG A 5 -31.64 -7.46 -2.94
N CYS A 6 -31.20 -7.04 -1.75
CA CYS A 6 -30.27 -7.83 -0.95
C CYS A 6 -30.89 -9.22 -0.76
N MET A 7 -30.26 -10.22 -1.35
CA MET A 7 -30.67 -11.61 -1.23
C MET A 7 -30.34 -12.07 0.19
N TRP A 8 -31.28 -11.87 1.10
CA TRP A 8 -31.27 -12.54 2.40
C TRP A 8 -31.56 -14.02 2.15
N SER A 9 -30.51 -14.82 2.10
CA SER A 9 -30.59 -16.28 2.13
C SER A 9 -31.11 -16.75 3.50
N SER A 10 -31.85 -17.86 3.49
CA SER A 10 -32.41 -18.59 4.64
C SER A 10 -31.48 -18.76 5.85
N PRO A 11 -32.01 -18.99 7.08
CA PRO A 11 -31.23 -19.05 8.32
C PRO A 11 -30.49 -20.39 8.56
N ALA A 12 -29.87 -20.95 7.52
CA ALA A 12 -28.97 -22.10 7.66
C ALA A 12 -27.86 -21.98 6.62
N GLU A 13 -26.61 -21.99 7.09
CA GLU A 13 -25.35 -21.80 6.35
C GLU A 13 -24.97 -20.33 6.10
N HIS A 14 -24.35 -19.73 7.12
CA HIS A 14 -23.46 -18.59 6.86
C HIS A 14 -22.38 -19.05 5.87
N PRO A 15 -22.22 -18.39 4.70
CA PRO A 15 -21.13 -18.73 3.80
C PRO A 15 -19.82 -18.59 4.57
N LYS A 16 -19.02 -19.67 4.62
CA LYS A 16 -17.67 -19.64 5.16
C LYS A 16 -16.82 -18.70 4.29
N PHE A 17 -16.84 -17.42 4.62
CA PHE A 17 -15.98 -16.45 3.97
C PHE A 17 -14.54 -16.77 4.40
N THR A 18 -13.72 -17.24 3.46
CA THR A 18 -12.33 -17.54 3.74
C THR A 18 -11.54 -16.22 3.84
N LEU A 19 -10.45 -16.23 4.61
CA LEU A 19 -9.53 -15.09 4.68
C LEU A 19 -9.07 -14.66 3.28
N ASN A 20 -8.84 -15.61 2.39
CA ASN A 20 -8.43 -15.33 1.01
C ASN A 20 -9.52 -14.57 0.23
N SER A 21 -10.80 -14.94 0.40
CA SER A 21 -11.89 -14.23 -0.25
C SER A 21 -12.05 -12.81 0.28
N LEU A 22 -11.79 -12.58 1.58
CA LEU A 22 -11.81 -11.25 2.18
C LEU A 22 -10.64 -10.39 1.69
N VAL A 23 -9.43 -10.93 1.70
CA VAL A 23 -8.25 -10.18 1.25
C VAL A 23 -8.36 -9.86 -0.24
N ALA A 24 -8.86 -10.78 -1.06
CA ALA A 24 -9.06 -10.54 -2.49
C ALA A 24 -10.10 -9.43 -2.77
N SER A 25 -11.21 -9.40 -2.01
CA SER A 25 -12.24 -8.37 -2.20
C SER A 25 -11.78 -6.98 -1.76
N LEU A 26 -10.98 -6.89 -0.70
CA LEU A 26 -10.36 -5.63 -0.26
C LEU A 26 -9.27 -5.16 -1.22
N LEU A 27 -8.39 -6.07 -1.65
CA LEU A 27 -7.27 -5.76 -2.54
C LEU A 27 -7.73 -5.06 -3.83
N GLY A 28 -8.81 -5.52 -4.46
CA GLY A 28 -9.31 -4.91 -5.70
C GLY A 28 -9.71 -3.44 -5.53
N VAL A 29 -10.37 -3.09 -4.42
CA VAL A 29 -10.80 -1.71 -4.13
C VAL A 29 -9.60 -0.82 -3.80
N GLU A 30 -8.70 -1.31 -2.95
CA GLU A 30 -7.49 -0.58 -2.55
C GLU A 30 -6.57 -0.30 -3.76
N SER A 31 -6.36 -1.29 -4.64
CA SER A 31 -5.58 -1.11 -5.87
C SER A 31 -6.19 -0.08 -6.81
N GLY A 32 -7.52 -0.03 -6.91
CA GLY A 32 -8.23 0.97 -7.72
C GLY A 32 -8.04 2.39 -7.17
N GLN A 33 -8.13 2.56 -5.85
CA GLN A 33 -7.89 3.86 -5.20
C GLN A 33 -6.43 4.32 -5.38
N ASP A 34 -5.47 3.42 -5.18
CA ASP A 34 -4.04 3.69 -5.38
C ASP A 34 -3.76 4.16 -6.81
N ALA A 35 -4.28 3.46 -7.82
CA ALA A 35 -4.11 3.81 -9.22
C ALA A 35 -4.67 5.21 -9.56
N VAL A 36 -5.85 5.56 -9.04
CA VAL A 36 -6.47 6.88 -9.25
C VAL A 36 -5.60 7.97 -8.63
N ILE A 37 -5.19 7.80 -7.37
CA ILE A 37 -4.36 8.80 -6.67
C ILE A 37 -3.02 8.97 -7.38
N ARG A 38 -2.36 7.87 -7.77
CA ARG A 38 -1.07 7.92 -8.47
C ARG A 38 -1.19 8.54 -9.86
N THR A 39 -2.29 8.32 -10.57
CA THR A 39 -2.58 9.03 -11.84
C THR A 39 -2.65 10.53 -11.63
N LEU A 40 -3.41 10.99 -10.64
CA LEU A 40 -3.55 12.42 -10.34
C LEU A 40 -2.22 13.06 -9.88
N LEU A 41 -1.39 12.31 -9.14
CA LEU A 41 -0.05 12.77 -8.76
C LEU A 41 0.89 12.82 -9.96
N TYR A 42 0.79 11.87 -10.88
CA TYR A 42 1.61 11.82 -12.10
C TYR A 42 1.31 13.00 -13.03
N GLU A 43 0.03 13.38 -13.20
CA GLU A 43 -0.35 14.61 -13.93
C GLU A 43 0.29 15.87 -13.32
N LYS A 44 0.57 15.84 -12.02
CA LYS A 44 1.23 16.92 -11.28
C LYS A 44 2.72 16.67 -11.05
N GLY A 45 3.31 15.65 -11.66
CA GLY A 45 4.67 15.15 -11.35
C GLY A 45 5.74 16.25 -11.35
N ASN A 46 5.66 17.17 -12.33
CA ASN A 46 6.60 18.29 -12.50
C ASN A 46 6.28 19.53 -11.64
N GLN A 47 5.14 19.56 -10.95
CA GLN A 47 4.79 20.67 -10.07
C GLN A 47 5.64 20.63 -8.80
N LYS A 48 6.02 21.80 -8.30
CA LYS A 48 6.76 21.93 -7.03
C LYS A 48 5.81 21.76 -5.83
N VAL A 49 6.28 21.06 -4.79
CA VAL A 49 5.55 20.88 -3.53
C VAL A 49 5.92 22.01 -2.57
N LEU A 50 5.23 23.14 -2.64
CA LEU A 50 5.52 24.28 -1.76
C LEU A 50 5.32 23.93 -0.27
N PRO A 51 6.19 24.42 0.64
CA PRO A 51 7.30 25.35 0.43
C PRO A 51 8.63 24.67 0.04
N TYR A 52 8.62 23.37 -0.25
CA TYR A 52 9.82 22.59 -0.56
C TYR A 52 10.22 22.77 -2.03
N ASP A 53 11.52 22.91 -2.30
CA ASP A 53 12.05 23.04 -3.66
C ASP A 53 12.21 21.67 -4.37
N ILE A 54 11.21 20.81 -4.24
CA ILE A 54 11.18 19.46 -4.84
C ILE A 54 9.88 19.26 -5.60
N THR A 55 9.92 18.44 -6.65
CA THR A 55 8.72 18.16 -7.46
C THR A 55 7.84 17.09 -6.79
N VAL A 56 6.58 16.96 -7.24
CA VAL A 56 5.70 15.87 -6.79
C VAL A 56 6.32 14.51 -7.09
N ALA A 57 6.93 14.32 -8.26
CA ALA A 57 7.63 13.08 -8.61
C ALA A 57 8.77 12.78 -7.62
N GLU A 58 9.61 13.76 -7.31
CA GLU A 58 10.70 13.60 -6.34
C GLU A 58 10.17 13.32 -4.93
N PHE A 59 9.10 14.01 -4.52
CA PHE A 59 8.47 13.81 -3.23
C PHE A 59 7.93 12.39 -3.07
N THR A 60 7.22 11.86 -4.08
CA THR A 60 6.72 10.48 -4.05
C THR A 60 7.87 9.47 -4.00
N ASN A 61 8.93 9.68 -4.79
CA ASN A 61 10.14 8.83 -4.74
C ASN A 61 10.79 8.81 -3.35
N ARG A 62 10.85 9.96 -2.65
CA ARG A 62 11.36 10.04 -1.28
C ARG A 62 10.47 9.29 -0.28
N ILE A 63 9.14 9.37 -0.41
CA ILE A 63 8.20 8.59 0.41
C ILE A 63 8.40 7.09 0.18
N SER A 64 8.50 6.66 -1.08
CA SER A 64 8.74 5.26 -1.44
C SER A 64 10.07 4.76 -0.86
N GLY A 65 11.13 5.57 -0.96
CA GLY A 65 12.42 5.28 -0.32
C GLY A 65 12.34 5.14 1.20
N LEU A 66 11.56 6.01 1.86
CA LEU A 66 11.30 5.89 3.30
C LEU A 66 10.55 4.59 3.62
N ARG A 67 9.54 4.21 2.83
CA ARG A 67 8.79 2.96 3.00
C ARG A 67 9.72 1.74 2.91
N ASN A 68 10.60 1.73 1.92
CA ASN A 68 11.59 0.67 1.74
C ASN A 68 12.57 0.60 2.92
N LYS A 69 13.06 1.75 3.37
CA LYS A 69 13.95 1.85 4.54
C LYS A 69 13.29 1.31 5.82
N LEU A 70 12.05 1.69 6.09
CA LEU A 70 11.33 1.26 7.29
C LEU A 70 10.97 -0.23 7.25
N ALA A 71 10.68 -0.78 6.08
CA ALA A 71 10.45 -2.21 5.92
C ALA A 71 11.73 -3.06 6.12
N MET A 72 12.91 -2.42 6.05
CA MET A 72 14.26 -2.97 6.20
C MET A 72 14.76 -3.89 5.07
N CYS A 73 13.88 -4.59 4.37
CA CYS A 73 14.28 -5.57 3.34
C CYS A 73 13.50 -5.39 2.04
N GLY A 74 14.21 -5.39 0.92
CA GLY A 74 13.63 -5.40 -0.43
C GLY A 74 12.87 -4.13 -0.83
N ILE A 75 12.33 -4.15 -2.04
CA ILE A 75 11.48 -3.08 -2.57
C ILE A 75 10.06 -3.35 -2.09
N LYS A 76 9.47 -2.35 -1.45
CA LYS A 76 8.06 -2.32 -1.04
C LYS A 76 7.29 -1.26 -1.78
N ASP A 77 7.96 -0.28 -2.36
CA ASP A 77 7.41 0.79 -3.17
C ASP A 77 8.41 1.34 -4.15
N GLU A 78 7.83 2.03 -5.12
CA GLU A 78 8.50 2.94 -6.01
C GLU A 78 7.62 4.19 -6.19
N GLY A 79 8.21 5.35 -6.49
CA GLY A 79 7.41 6.56 -6.72
C GLY A 79 6.65 6.47 -8.05
N ILE A 80 5.95 7.55 -8.39
CA ILE A 80 5.11 7.62 -9.61
C ILE A 80 5.92 7.64 -10.92
N GLU A 81 7.23 7.86 -10.80
CA GLU A 81 8.20 7.82 -11.91
C GLU A 81 9.43 7.01 -11.50
N VAL A 82 9.84 6.09 -12.38
CA VAL A 82 11.00 5.22 -12.19
C VAL A 82 11.90 5.25 -13.44
N PRO A 83 13.20 4.92 -13.30
CA PRO A 83 14.04 4.66 -14.46
C PRO A 83 13.43 3.60 -15.38
N LEU A 84 13.65 3.71 -16.69
CA LEU A 84 13.12 2.77 -17.68
C LEU A 84 13.42 1.30 -17.36
N SER A 85 14.57 1.00 -16.74
CA SER A 85 14.96 -0.35 -16.35
C SER A 85 14.14 -0.97 -15.21
N LEU A 86 13.34 -0.16 -14.51
CA LEU A 86 12.46 -0.59 -13.43
C LEU A 86 10.98 -0.51 -13.80
N GLY A 87 10.63 0.25 -14.85
CA GLY A 87 9.25 0.37 -15.27
C GLY A 87 8.74 -0.87 -16.02
N ALA A 88 7.42 -0.94 -16.17
CA ALA A 88 6.75 -2.08 -16.77
C ALA A 88 7.34 -2.46 -18.14
N GLU A 89 7.69 -3.74 -18.29
CA GLU A 89 8.32 -4.32 -19.48
C GLU A 89 9.62 -3.60 -19.94
N ASN A 90 10.25 -2.82 -19.08
CA ASN A 90 11.35 -1.91 -19.42
C ASN A 90 11.00 -0.87 -20.51
N ARG A 91 9.71 -0.51 -20.64
CA ARG A 91 9.19 0.33 -21.74
C ARG A 91 8.60 1.65 -21.30
N THR A 92 8.37 1.84 -20.01
CA THR A 92 7.78 3.07 -19.47
C THR A 92 8.56 3.57 -18.27
N ASN A 93 8.56 4.89 -18.07
CA ASN A 93 9.00 5.52 -16.83
C ASN A 93 7.84 5.82 -15.89
N SER A 94 6.59 5.78 -16.39
CA SER A 94 5.39 5.97 -15.58
C SER A 94 5.18 4.77 -14.69
N ASN A 95 4.97 5.01 -13.41
CA ASN A 95 4.73 3.95 -12.44
C ASN A 95 3.41 4.20 -11.72
N ILE A 96 2.30 4.20 -12.46
CA ILE A 96 0.95 4.39 -11.89
C ILE A 96 0.53 3.17 -11.08
N LEU A 97 0.84 1.97 -11.57
CA LEU A 97 0.67 0.71 -10.85
C LEU A 97 2.03 0.20 -10.41
N SER A 98 2.33 0.27 -9.11
CA SER A 98 3.64 -0.11 -8.58
C SER A 98 3.74 -1.62 -8.57
N ALA A 99 4.60 -2.12 -9.44
CA ALA A 99 4.79 -3.55 -9.64
C ALA A 99 6.23 -3.83 -10.07
N ASP A 100 6.65 -5.08 -9.88
CA ASP A 100 7.93 -5.55 -10.36
C ASP A 100 7.97 -5.61 -11.91
N PRO A 101 9.12 -5.94 -12.53
CA PRO A 101 9.22 -6.07 -13.99
C PRO A 101 8.26 -7.11 -14.62
N ASN A 102 7.68 -8.02 -13.83
CA ASN A 102 6.68 -8.98 -14.26
C ASN A 102 5.24 -8.49 -14.04
N SER A 103 5.06 -7.21 -13.68
CA SER A 103 3.78 -6.59 -13.33
C SER A 103 3.09 -7.22 -12.11
N LEU A 104 3.86 -7.79 -11.18
CA LEU A 104 3.36 -8.27 -9.89
C LEU A 104 3.52 -7.21 -8.81
N SER A 105 2.45 -6.94 -8.06
CA SER A 105 2.49 -6.00 -6.93
C SER A 105 3.46 -6.47 -5.84
N TYR A 106 4.20 -5.52 -5.25
CA TYR A 106 5.13 -5.82 -4.16
C TYR A 106 4.42 -6.32 -2.91
N ALA A 107 4.65 -7.60 -2.57
CA ALA A 107 4.14 -8.20 -1.35
C ALA A 107 4.78 -7.61 -0.09
N ARG A 108 4.01 -7.54 0.98
CA ARG A 108 4.44 -7.06 2.30
C ARG A 108 3.99 -8.04 3.37
N THR A 109 4.89 -8.36 4.28
CA THR A 109 4.55 -9.17 5.46
C THR A 109 3.95 -8.28 6.56
N PRO A 110 3.17 -8.84 7.50
CA PRO A 110 2.67 -8.07 8.64
C PRO A 110 3.73 -7.26 9.40
N PRO A 111 4.92 -7.78 9.76
CA PRO A 111 5.93 -6.96 10.44
C PRO A 111 6.44 -5.82 9.54
N GLU A 112 6.63 -6.04 8.23
CA GLU A 112 7.02 -4.95 7.32
C GLU A 112 5.97 -3.83 7.30
N ILE A 113 4.68 -4.18 7.24
CA ILE A 113 3.59 -3.20 7.32
C ILE A 113 3.63 -2.45 8.66
N LEU A 114 3.76 -3.15 9.78
CA LEU A 114 3.80 -2.55 11.12
C LEU A 114 4.98 -1.57 11.27
N ARG A 115 6.18 -1.93 10.81
CA ARG A 115 7.35 -1.05 10.82
C ARG A 115 7.13 0.25 10.05
N ILE A 116 6.47 0.15 8.88
CA ILE A 116 6.13 1.29 8.04
C ILE A 116 5.12 2.19 8.74
N ILE A 117 3.98 1.64 9.18
CA ILE A 117 2.88 2.45 9.73
C ILE A 117 3.21 3.04 11.11
N TYR A 118 4.07 2.37 11.89
CA TYR A 118 4.57 2.92 13.15
C TYR A 118 5.67 3.98 12.92
N GLY A 119 6.29 4.01 11.73
CA GLY A 119 7.36 4.95 11.40
C GLY A 119 8.67 4.72 12.17
N SER A 120 8.74 3.69 12.99
CA SER A 120 9.88 3.39 13.87
C SER A 120 10.91 2.46 13.24
N GLY A 121 10.55 1.79 12.13
CA GLY A 121 11.36 0.71 11.57
C GLY A 121 11.31 -0.57 12.42
N SER A 122 10.44 -0.63 13.43
CA SER A 122 10.25 -1.79 14.30
C SER A 122 8.77 -2.11 14.51
N GLU A 123 8.39 -3.35 14.22
CA GLU A 123 7.04 -3.89 14.44
C GLU A 123 6.66 -3.99 15.92
N TYR A 124 7.65 -3.84 16.81
CA TYR A 124 7.50 -3.89 18.26
C TYR A 124 7.32 -2.50 18.89
N LYS A 125 7.58 -1.42 18.16
CA LYS A 125 7.57 -0.05 18.68
C LYS A 125 6.49 0.78 17.97
N PRO A 126 5.30 0.92 18.58
CA PRO A 126 4.25 1.84 18.13
C PRO A 126 4.73 3.28 17.94
N GLY A 127 4.00 4.03 17.12
CA GLY A 127 4.33 5.39 16.75
C GLY A 127 3.58 5.82 15.49
N GLY A 128 4.00 6.93 14.89
CA GLY A 128 3.53 7.36 13.57
C GLY A 128 2.00 7.40 13.46
N PHE A 129 1.45 6.67 12.49
CA PHE A 129 0.01 6.61 12.24
C PHE A 129 -0.77 5.87 13.33
N TYR A 130 -0.11 4.99 14.10
CA TYR A 130 -0.70 4.25 15.19
C TYR A 130 0.14 4.42 16.47
N PRO A 131 0.03 5.58 17.15
CA PRO A 131 0.84 5.88 18.34
C PRO A 131 0.71 4.84 19.47
N ASN A 132 -0.48 4.24 19.59
CA ASN A 132 -0.81 3.24 20.62
C ASN A 132 -0.75 1.79 20.10
N GLY A 133 -0.27 1.59 18.87
CA GLY A 133 -0.20 0.29 18.22
C GLY A 133 -1.48 -0.07 17.46
N GLY A 134 -1.33 -1.01 16.52
CA GLY A 134 -2.44 -1.55 15.74
C GLY A 134 -3.35 -2.47 16.57
N GLY A 135 -4.63 -2.50 16.22
CA GLY A 135 -5.61 -3.44 16.78
C GLY A 135 -5.49 -4.85 16.21
N GLY A 136 -6.24 -5.79 16.81
CA GLY A 136 -6.33 -7.17 16.34
C GLY A 136 -5.19 -8.09 16.79
N ASN A 137 -5.37 -9.40 16.58
CA ASN A 137 -4.46 -10.43 17.10
C ASN A 137 -3.05 -10.33 16.50
N ILE A 138 -2.93 -10.00 15.21
CA ILE A 138 -1.64 -9.90 14.52
C ILE A 138 -0.80 -8.77 15.13
N ALA A 139 -1.30 -7.53 15.15
CA ALA A 139 -0.54 -6.40 15.66
C ALA A 139 -0.22 -6.54 17.16
N LYS A 140 -1.21 -6.95 17.97
CA LYS A 140 -1.00 -7.18 19.42
C LYS A 140 0.04 -8.26 19.71
N SER A 141 0.16 -9.30 18.87
CA SER A 141 1.15 -10.35 19.06
C SER A 141 2.60 -9.87 18.99
N PHE A 142 2.86 -8.75 18.30
CA PHE A 142 4.17 -8.12 18.28
C PHE A 142 4.38 -7.23 19.51
N LEU A 143 3.36 -6.47 19.94
CA LEU A 143 3.50 -5.57 21.10
C LEU A 143 3.82 -6.30 22.41
N HIS A 144 3.34 -7.54 22.56
CA HIS A 144 3.61 -8.34 23.76
C HIS A 144 5.05 -8.87 23.84
N LYS A 145 5.83 -8.74 22.75
CA LYS A 145 7.23 -9.18 22.64
C LYS A 145 8.22 -8.00 22.68
N ALA A 146 7.72 -6.78 22.86
CA ALA A 146 8.51 -5.56 22.92
C ALA A 146 9.25 -5.41 24.27
#